data_AF-A0A422PQ90-F1
#
_entry.id   AF-A0A422PQ90-F1
#
_cell.length_a   1.000
_cell.length_b   1.000
_cell.length_c   1.000
_cell.angle_alpha   90.00
_cell.angle_beta   90.00
_cell.angle_gamma   90.00
#
_symmetry.space_group_name_H-M   'P 1'
#
loop_
_entity.id
_entity.type
_entity.pdbx_description
1 polymer ?
#
loop_
_entity_poly.entity_id
_entity_poly.type
_entity_poly.pdbx_seq_one_letter_code
_entity_poly.pdbx_strand_id
1 'polypeptide(L)'
;MRRWRCRAAADACAARARGIAATRVLLGLEQLQDVPASTSRRPTGMHRGPGKRQTSEKEAERYRFIKRWDLQMREGWDELEAFKGLPKPKRQFGNEAAEVVWPYALLLERVVRVHPFTKSIYVYYGQRQATPQGRLAAEAAKRFAREFLIPITFHNSQVYVEAEMLLEYSETPWVVLHALDGAHHILPVRPAEGTPVDAAVAQLLGDVVKACERLAAAVANPKEATRVLNERPLQNQYVRVNYQWFGDTPDERRSHLVNWDFDPAEVEPVLRQRTRHVLNWLNYDGNLPNHNSVRVNVFREKARLRSPRTTSGPKTFFNSAGSRANARSSRFGGQSAVGD
;
A
#
# COMPACT_ATOMS: atom_id res chain seq x y z
N MET A 1 18.52 48.79 -12.46
CA MET A 1 18.57 48.47 -11.03
C MET A 1 18.55 46.96 -10.85
N ARG A 2 19.59 46.45 -10.14
CA ARG A 2 19.79 45.12 -9.53
C ARG A 2 19.47 43.84 -10.32
N ARG A 3 20.52 43.35 -10.99
CA ARG A 3 20.82 41.92 -11.22
C ARG A 3 21.06 41.21 -9.87
N TRP A 4 20.56 40.00 -9.69
CA TRP A 4 21.12 39.03 -8.73
C TRP A 4 21.42 37.72 -9.47
N ARG A 5 22.71 37.37 -9.51
CA ARG A 5 23.25 36.08 -9.95
C ARG A 5 23.62 35.25 -8.71
N CYS A 6 23.36 33.95 -8.81
CA CYS A 6 23.92 32.77 -8.12
C CYS A 6 24.89 32.93 -6.95
N ARG A 7 24.66 32.20 -5.85
CA ARG A 7 25.58 31.17 -5.29
C ARG A 7 25.02 30.49 -4.04
N ALA A 8 25.22 29.17 -4.00
CA ALA A 8 25.42 28.30 -2.84
C ALA A 8 24.29 28.15 -1.79
N ALA A 9 23.63 26.99 -1.85
CA ALA A 9 23.34 26.19 -0.67
C ALA A 9 23.40 24.71 -1.07
N ALA A 10 24.61 24.26 -1.40
CA ALA A 10 24.96 22.86 -1.63
C ALA A 10 25.14 22.07 -0.31
N ASP A 11 24.63 22.58 0.82
CA ASP A 11 24.87 22.01 2.16
C ASP A 11 23.61 21.39 2.81
N ALA A 12 22.48 21.31 2.10
CA ALA A 12 21.24 20.76 2.68
C ALA A 12 21.02 19.25 2.43
N CYS A 13 21.95 18.55 1.76
CA CYS A 13 21.84 17.11 1.49
C CYS A 13 22.70 16.21 2.42
N ALA A 14 23.48 16.78 3.33
CA ALA A 14 24.40 16.01 4.17
C ALA A 14 23.90 15.69 5.60
N ALA A 15 22.71 16.14 6.01
CA ALA A 15 22.27 15.98 7.40
C ALA A 15 20.80 15.58 7.52
N ARG A 16 20.46 14.39 7.01
CA ARG A 16 19.28 13.63 7.48
C ARG A 16 19.44 12.16 7.13
N ALA A 17 20.53 11.57 7.62
CA ALA A 17 20.49 10.21 8.12
C ALA A 17 19.42 10.18 9.23
N ARG A 18 18.15 10.00 8.84
CA ARG A 18 17.13 9.60 9.79
C ARG A 18 17.57 8.23 10.24
N GLY A 19 18.14 8.19 11.45
CA GLY A 19 18.49 6.96 12.11
C GLY A 19 17.35 5.99 11.98
N ILE A 20 17.70 4.76 11.62
CA ILE A 20 16.86 3.59 11.85
C ILE A 20 16.43 3.70 13.30
N ALA A 21 15.18 4.06 13.52
CA ALA A 21 14.63 4.19 14.86
C ALA A 21 14.60 2.77 15.43
N ALA A 22 15.63 2.40 16.18
CA ALA A 22 15.56 1.29 17.10
C ALA A 22 14.42 1.62 18.06
N THR A 23 13.30 0.93 17.90
CA THR A 23 12.19 0.96 18.84
C THR A 23 12.75 0.68 20.24
N ARG A 24 12.47 1.60 21.17
CA ARG A 24 12.93 1.51 22.56
C ARG A 24 12.33 0.25 23.21
N VAL A 25 13.14 -0.79 23.36
CA VAL A 25 12.79 -2.03 24.09
C VAL A 25 12.56 -1.80 25.61
N LEU A 26 12.89 -0.62 26.14
CA LEU A 26 12.94 -0.37 27.58
C LEU A 26 11.62 0.05 28.25
N LEU A 27 10.53 0.32 27.51
CA LEU A 27 9.27 0.80 28.10
C LEU A 27 8.28 -0.30 28.54
N GLY A 28 8.64 -1.58 28.39
CA GLY A 28 7.73 -2.72 28.67
C GLY A 28 8.01 -3.51 29.96
N LEU A 29 9.25 -3.50 30.46
CA LEU A 29 9.66 -4.32 31.62
C LEU A 29 9.04 -3.84 32.94
N GLU A 30 8.72 -2.56 33.04
CA GLU A 30 8.06 -1.97 34.21
C GLU A 30 6.61 -2.50 34.38
N GLN A 31 5.92 -2.83 33.28
CA GLN A 31 4.56 -3.37 33.31
C GLN A 31 4.48 -4.84 33.76
N LEU A 32 5.60 -5.57 33.79
CA LEU A 32 5.66 -6.95 34.28
C LEU A 32 5.68 -7.04 35.82
N GLN A 33 5.98 -5.93 36.50
CA GLN A 33 6.01 -5.86 37.97
C GLN A 33 4.65 -5.50 38.58
N ASP A 34 3.76 -4.88 37.81
CA ASP A 34 2.40 -4.51 38.23
C ASP A 34 1.45 -5.71 38.17
N VAL A 35 1.44 -6.51 39.23
CA VAL A 35 0.44 -7.57 39.43
C VAL A 35 -0.78 -6.98 40.16
N PRO A 36 -2.00 -7.05 39.59
CA PRO A 36 -3.20 -6.51 40.23
C PRO A 36 -3.57 -7.31 41.48
N ALA A 37 -4.15 -6.65 42.48
CA ALA A 37 -4.60 -7.30 43.72
C ALA A 37 -5.67 -8.39 43.43
N SER A 38 -5.51 -9.57 44.05
CA SER A 38 -6.34 -10.76 43.77
C SER A 38 -7.83 -10.51 44.04
N THR A 39 -8.72 -10.88 43.10
CA THR A 39 -10.19 -10.73 43.26
C THR A 39 -10.87 -11.96 43.83
N SER A 40 -10.20 -13.13 43.82
CA SER A 40 -10.73 -14.45 44.16
C SER A 40 -10.63 -14.82 45.65
N ARG A 41 -9.65 -14.27 46.38
CA ARG A 41 -9.42 -14.60 47.79
C ARG A 41 -10.26 -13.74 48.74
N ARG A 42 -10.96 -14.41 49.67
CA ARG A 42 -11.55 -13.75 50.85
C ARG A 42 -10.40 -13.30 51.78
N PRO A 43 -10.47 -12.10 52.37
CA PRO A 43 -9.45 -11.65 53.32
C PRO A 43 -9.42 -12.59 54.54
N THR A 44 -8.27 -13.21 54.80
CA THR A 44 -8.02 -14.00 56.01
C THR A 44 -7.20 -13.15 56.98
N GLY A 45 -7.85 -12.64 58.02
CA GLY A 45 -7.25 -11.81 59.06
C GLY A 45 -8.30 -10.93 59.76
N MET A 46 -8.10 -10.68 61.06
CA MET A 46 -9.08 -9.99 61.93
C MET A 46 -9.19 -8.48 61.68
N HIS A 47 -8.37 -7.92 60.78
CA HIS A 47 -8.45 -6.53 60.34
C HIS A 47 -9.19 -6.42 59.00
N ARG A 48 -10.52 -6.24 59.09
CA ARG A 48 -11.38 -5.87 57.95
C ARG A 48 -11.21 -4.38 57.63
N GLY A 49 -10.07 -4.02 57.06
CA GLY A 49 -9.89 -2.77 56.32
C GLY A 49 -9.81 -3.06 54.81
N PRO A 50 -9.90 -2.04 53.93
CA PRO A 50 -9.57 -2.18 52.51
C PRO A 50 -8.05 -2.31 52.34
N GLY A 51 -7.46 -3.33 52.98
CA GLY A 51 -6.06 -3.68 52.87
C GLY A 51 -5.83 -4.43 51.56
N LYS A 52 -4.79 -4.04 50.82
CA LYS A 52 -4.41 -4.62 49.53
C LYS A 52 -4.40 -6.15 49.61
N ARG A 53 -5.26 -6.80 48.82
CA ARG A 53 -5.36 -8.26 48.74
C ARG A 53 -4.05 -8.78 48.15
N GLN A 54 -3.25 -9.49 48.95
CA GLN A 54 -1.99 -10.06 48.48
C GLN A 54 -2.30 -11.19 47.48
N THR A 55 -1.74 -11.08 46.27
CA THR A 55 -1.80 -12.14 45.25
C THR A 55 -0.92 -13.31 45.66
N SER A 56 -1.40 -14.54 45.47
CA SER A 56 -0.53 -15.71 45.64
C SER A 56 0.56 -15.75 44.57
N GLU A 57 1.70 -16.37 44.86
CA GLU A 57 2.80 -16.51 43.90
C GLU A 57 2.34 -17.17 42.58
N LYS A 58 1.50 -18.22 42.68
CA LYS A 58 0.91 -18.89 41.50
C LYS A 58 0.00 -17.99 40.66
N GLU A 59 -0.79 -17.12 41.30
CA GLU A 59 -1.61 -16.14 40.57
C GLU A 59 -0.73 -15.07 39.91
N ALA A 60 0.28 -14.57 40.62
CA ALA A 60 1.24 -13.60 40.09
C ALA A 60 2.04 -14.14 38.89
N GLU A 61 2.47 -15.41 38.93
CA GLU A 61 3.13 -16.08 37.81
C GLU A 61 2.22 -16.17 36.58
N ARG A 62 0.94 -16.49 36.77
CA ARG A 62 -0.05 -16.55 35.69
C ARG A 62 -0.26 -15.17 35.07
N TYR A 63 -0.37 -14.12 35.88
CA TYR A 63 -0.47 -12.74 35.39
C TYR A 63 0.78 -12.31 34.63
N ARG A 64 1.97 -12.58 35.16
CA ARG A 64 3.24 -12.29 34.47
C ARG A 64 3.39 -13.08 33.18
N PHE A 65 2.91 -14.33 33.13
CA PHE A 65 2.87 -15.11 31.90
C PHE A 65 1.95 -14.48 30.85
N ILE A 66 0.72 -14.12 31.23
CA ILE A 66 -0.22 -13.45 30.32
C ILE A 66 0.35 -12.12 29.83
N LYS A 67 0.94 -11.31 30.72
CA LYS A 67 1.56 -10.03 30.33
C LYS A 67 2.78 -10.19 29.44
N ARG A 68 3.61 -11.21 29.67
CA ARG A 68 4.72 -11.55 28.75
C ARG A 68 4.17 -11.97 27.39
N TRP A 69 3.12 -12.76 27.35
CA TRP A 69 2.44 -13.13 26.10
C TRP A 69 1.84 -11.93 25.40
N ASP A 70 1.13 -11.05 26.11
CA ASP A 70 0.57 -9.81 25.57
C ASP A 70 1.69 -8.92 24.99
N LEU A 71 2.83 -8.81 25.68
CA LEU A 71 3.97 -8.02 25.23
C LEU A 71 4.64 -8.63 23.99
N GLN A 72 4.91 -9.94 24.01
CA GLN A 72 5.47 -10.65 22.86
C GLN A 72 4.54 -10.62 21.64
N MET A 73 3.24 -10.74 21.86
CA MET A 73 2.24 -10.59 20.80
C MET A 73 2.22 -9.16 20.29
N ARG A 74 2.23 -8.14 21.15
CA ARG A 74 2.29 -6.73 20.73
C ARG A 74 3.55 -6.43 19.93
N GLU A 75 4.72 -6.87 20.36
CA GLU A 75 5.97 -6.70 19.60
C GLU A 75 5.92 -7.43 18.25
N GLY A 76 5.41 -8.68 18.24
CA GLY A 76 5.26 -9.47 17.02
C GLY A 76 4.18 -8.95 16.07
N TRP A 77 3.14 -8.31 16.59
CA TRP A 77 2.10 -7.65 15.80
C TRP A 77 2.58 -6.28 15.33
N ASP A 78 3.10 -5.39 16.18
CA ASP A 78 3.53 -4.05 15.79
C ASP A 78 4.56 -4.06 14.65
N GLU A 79 5.48 -5.04 14.62
CA GLU A 79 6.46 -5.15 13.53
C GLU A 79 5.89 -5.71 12.21
N LEU A 80 4.84 -6.53 12.27
CA LEU A 80 4.35 -7.31 11.11
C LEU A 80 2.85 -7.21 10.86
N GLU A 81 2.13 -6.31 11.54
CA GLU A 81 0.67 -6.33 11.56
C GLU A 81 0.08 -6.00 10.19
N ALA A 82 0.65 -5.00 9.52
CA ALA A 82 0.33 -4.66 8.15
C ALA A 82 0.68 -5.78 7.14
N PHE A 83 1.48 -6.78 7.55
CA PHE A 83 2.07 -7.79 6.67
C PHE A 83 1.72 -9.24 7.08
N LYS A 84 0.76 -9.46 7.99
CA LYS A 84 0.42 -10.79 8.56
C LYS A 84 0.06 -11.85 7.51
N GLY A 85 -0.48 -11.44 6.36
CA GLY A 85 -0.87 -12.35 5.28
C GLY A 85 0.26 -12.74 4.32
N LEU A 86 1.45 -12.14 4.46
CA LEU A 86 2.57 -12.39 3.56
C LEU A 86 3.45 -13.56 4.06
N PRO A 87 3.97 -14.41 3.15
CA PRO A 87 4.97 -15.40 3.53
C PRO A 87 6.22 -14.72 4.10
N LYS A 88 6.82 -15.32 5.13
CA LYS A 88 8.06 -14.80 5.72
C LYS A 88 9.23 -15.00 4.74
N PRO A 89 10.07 -13.99 4.51
CA PRO A 89 11.27 -14.16 3.70
C PRO A 89 12.27 -15.09 4.38
N LYS A 90 13.22 -15.62 3.61
CA LYS A 90 14.33 -16.42 4.15
C LYS A 90 15.19 -15.58 5.09
N ARG A 91 15.50 -16.14 6.27
CA ARG A 91 16.36 -15.55 7.29
C ARG A 91 17.82 -15.94 7.08
N GLN A 92 18.46 -15.32 6.09
CA GLN A 92 19.89 -15.47 5.83
C GLN A 92 20.63 -14.16 6.10
N PHE A 93 21.90 -14.29 6.47
CA PHE A 93 22.81 -13.15 6.45
C PHE A 93 22.99 -12.71 4.99
N GLY A 94 22.63 -11.48 4.64
CA GLY A 94 22.66 -10.96 3.27
C GLY A 94 21.28 -10.70 2.66
N ASN A 95 20.22 -11.33 3.21
CA ASN A 95 18.85 -11.12 2.77
C ASN A 95 18.11 -10.04 3.58
N GLU A 96 18.84 -9.13 4.22
CA GLU A 96 18.24 -8.05 5.03
C GLU A 96 17.27 -7.18 4.23
N ALA A 97 17.51 -7.04 2.92
CA ALA A 97 16.65 -6.26 2.03
C ALA A 97 15.23 -6.84 1.97
N ALA A 98 15.04 -8.15 2.15
CA ALA A 98 13.72 -8.77 2.14
C ALA A 98 12.94 -8.57 3.45
N GLU A 99 13.64 -8.32 4.57
CA GLU A 99 13.01 -8.09 5.88
C GLU A 99 12.60 -6.62 6.08
N VAL A 100 13.28 -5.70 5.41
CA VAL A 100 12.98 -4.26 5.44
C VAL A 100 11.64 -3.97 4.76
N VAL A 101 10.91 -2.98 5.28
CA VAL A 101 9.71 -2.43 4.64
C VAL A 101 10.12 -1.43 3.56
N TRP A 102 9.77 -1.74 2.31
CA TRP A 102 10.12 -0.93 1.14
C TRP A 102 9.10 0.16 0.87
N PRO A 103 9.50 1.45 0.85
CA PRO A 103 8.63 2.52 0.40
C PRO A 103 8.31 2.36 -1.08
N TYR A 104 7.04 2.46 -1.45
CA TYR A 104 6.62 2.31 -2.84
C TYR A 104 7.26 3.35 -3.77
N ALA A 105 7.58 4.56 -3.28
CA ALA A 105 8.32 5.56 -4.04
C ALA A 105 9.70 5.07 -4.53
N LEU A 106 10.47 4.39 -3.67
CA LEU A 106 11.78 3.81 -4.05
C LEU A 106 11.63 2.69 -5.09
N LEU A 107 10.55 1.90 -4.99
CA LEU A 107 10.25 0.88 -5.98
C LEU A 107 9.89 1.51 -7.33
N LEU A 108 9.15 2.62 -7.33
CA LEU A 108 8.83 3.38 -8.56
C LEU A 108 10.02 4.11 -9.17
N GLU A 109 10.98 4.57 -8.36
CA GLU A 109 12.24 5.16 -8.87
C GLU A 109 13.14 4.12 -9.53
N ARG A 110 13.08 2.86 -9.06
CA ARG A 110 13.97 1.77 -9.47
C ARG A 110 13.24 0.71 -10.27
N VAL A 111 12.72 1.07 -11.43
CA VAL A 111 12.05 0.11 -12.32
C VAL A 111 13.08 -0.66 -13.13
N VAL A 112 13.29 -1.92 -12.78
CA VAL A 112 14.16 -2.84 -13.52
C VAL A 112 13.32 -3.95 -14.13
N ARG A 113 13.45 -4.19 -15.44
CA ARG A 113 12.83 -5.31 -16.15
C ARG A 113 13.92 -6.27 -16.60
N VAL A 114 13.73 -7.54 -16.30
CA VAL A 114 14.59 -8.62 -16.79
C VAL A 114 13.78 -9.54 -17.70
N HIS A 115 14.46 -10.38 -18.48
CA HIS A 115 13.76 -11.26 -19.41
C HIS A 115 12.82 -12.22 -18.67
N PRO A 116 11.58 -12.46 -19.16
CA PRO A 116 10.60 -13.29 -18.47
C PRO A 116 11.02 -14.75 -18.24
N PHE A 117 11.94 -15.27 -19.06
CA PHE A 117 12.51 -16.61 -18.89
C PHE A 117 13.57 -16.72 -17.79
N THR A 118 13.98 -15.61 -17.17
CA THR A 118 14.81 -15.65 -15.97
C THR A 118 14.01 -16.20 -14.80
N LYS A 119 14.54 -17.22 -14.14
CA LYS A 119 13.90 -17.92 -13.03
C LYS A 119 14.27 -17.32 -11.68
N SER A 120 15.58 -17.21 -11.42
CA SER A 120 16.12 -16.81 -10.13
C SER A 120 17.42 -16.04 -10.30
N ILE A 121 17.69 -15.11 -9.38
CA ILE A 121 18.93 -14.33 -9.29
C ILE A 121 19.45 -14.43 -7.86
N TYR A 122 20.62 -15.04 -7.69
CA TYR A 122 21.29 -15.17 -6.38
C TYR A 122 22.56 -14.33 -6.37
N VAL A 123 22.76 -13.53 -5.33
CA VAL A 123 23.99 -12.74 -5.14
C VAL A 123 24.76 -13.27 -3.95
N TYR A 124 25.98 -13.70 -4.17
CA TYR A 124 26.88 -14.22 -3.13
C TYR A 124 28.07 -13.29 -2.96
N TYR A 125 28.36 -12.91 -1.71
CA TYR A 125 29.51 -12.08 -1.39
C TYR A 125 30.14 -12.48 -0.05
N GLY A 126 31.46 -12.32 0.07
CA GLY A 126 32.18 -12.63 1.31
C GLY A 126 31.91 -11.60 2.41
N GLN A 127 31.98 -12.04 3.67
CA GLN A 127 31.93 -11.14 4.83
C GLN A 127 33.22 -10.33 4.95
N ARG A 128 34.37 -10.94 4.64
CA ARG A 128 35.70 -10.33 4.78
C ARG A 128 36.49 -10.43 3.49
N GLN A 129 37.26 -9.38 3.23
CA GLN A 129 38.16 -9.25 2.08
C GLN A 129 39.53 -8.82 2.59
N ALA A 130 40.58 -9.44 2.06
CA ALA A 130 41.95 -9.08 2.35
C ALA A 130 42.44 -7.95 1.42
N THR A 131 41.97 -7.90 0.17
CA THR A 131 42.42 -6.91 -0.81
C THR A 131 41.49 -5.70 -0.91
N PRO A 132 42.00 -4.50 -1.23
CA PRO A 132 41.16 -3.32 -1.45
C PRO A 132 40.22 -3.50 -2.65
N GLN A 133 40.67 -4.20 -3.70
CA GLN A 133 39.85 -4.48 -4.87
C GLN A 133 38.71 -5.45 -4.55
N GLY A 134 38.99 -6.53 -3.80
CA GLY A 134 37.95 -7.45 -3.35
C GLY A 134 36.95 -6.76 -2.44
N ARG A 135 37.41 -5.87 -1.55
CA ARG A 135 36.53 -5.05 -0.70
C ARG A 135 35.60 -4.18 -1.54
N LEU A 136 36.11 -3.51 -2.57
CA LEU A 136 35.31 -2.71 -3.51
C LEU A 136 34.28 -3.59 -4.26
N ALA A 137 34.68 -4.79 -4.70
CA ALA A 137 33.78 -5.74 -5.35
C ALA A 137 32.66 -6.23 -4.42
N ALA A 138 32.99 -6.61 -3.19
CA ALA A 138 32.02 -7.04 -2.18
C ALA A 138 31.07 -5.90 -1.78
N GLU A 139 31.57 -4.67 -1.66
CA GLU A 139 30.75 -3.50 -1.39
C GLU A 139 29.78 -3.20 -2.56
N ALA A 140 30.25 -3.29 -3.80
CA ALA A 140 29.40 -3.17 -4.99
C ALA A 140 28.33 -4.27 -5.04
N ALA A 141 28.68 -5.53 -4.79
CA ALA A 141 27.74 -6.65 -4.76
C ALA A 141 26.68 -6.49 -3.66
N LYS A 142 27.11 -6.13 -2.45
CA LYS A 142 26.22 -5.87 -1.31
C LYS A 142 25.28 -4.69 -1.59
N ARG A 143 25.80 -3.62 -2.20
CA ARG A 143 24.99 -2.44 -2.53
C ARG A 143 24.01 -2.73 -3.65
N PHE A 144 24.43 -3.45 -4.69
CA PHE A 144 23.54 -3.97 -5.72
C PHE A 144 22.42 -4.85 -5.12
N ALA A 145 22.78 -5.77 -4.22
CA ALA A 145 21.82 -6.63 -3.54
C ALA A 145 20.75 -5.83 -2.78
N ARG A 146 21.19 -4.82 -2.02
CA ARG A 146 20.31 -3.94 -1.26
C ARG A 146 19.50 -2.98 -2.11
N GLU A 147 20.02 -2.51 -3.24
CA GLU A 147 19.38 -1.47 -4.03
C GLU A 147 18.45 -1.99 -5.12
N PHE A 148 18.80 -3.12 -5.77
CA PHE A 148 18.17 -3.56 -7.01
C PHE A 148 17.52 -4.95 -6.95
N LEU A 149 17.86 -5.85 -6.02
CA LEU A 149 17.21 -7.17 -5.99
C LEU A 149 15.71 -7.08 -5.71
N ILE A 150 15.32 -6.34 -4.66
CA ILE A 150 13.90 -6.20 -4.31
C ILE A 150 13.12 -5.50 -5.43
N PRO A 151 13.60 -4.39 -6.03
CA PRO A 151 12.94 -3.85 -7.21
C PRO A 151 12.85 -4.82 -8.39
N ILE A 152 13.87 -5.65 -8.65
CA ILE A 152 13.81 -6.67 -9.71
C ILE A 152 12.65 -7.64 -9.46
N THR A 153 12.54 -8.26 -8.28
CA THR A 153 11.42 -9.20 -8.03
C THR A 153 10.07 -8.48 -7.93
N PHE A 154 10.05 -7.23 -7.45
CA PHE A 154 8.83 -6.45 -7.36
C PHE A 154 8.22 -6.17 -8.75
N HIS A 155 9.05 -5.75 -9.71
CA HIS A 155 8.63 -5.45 -11.09
C HIS A 155 8.59 -6.66 -12.01
N ASN A 156 9.19 -7.78 -11.60
CA ASN A 156 9.20 -9.06 -12.32
C ASN A 156 8.72 -10.13 -11.34
N SER A 157 7.40 -10.25 -11.20
CA SER A 157 6.77 -11.10 -10.18
C SER A 157 7.12 -12.58 -10.31
N GLN A 158 7.58 -13.02 -11.48
CA GLN A 158 8.04 -14.38 -11.72
C GLN A 158 9.47 -14.65 -11.20
N VAL A 159 10.30 -13.63 -10.98
CA VAL A 159 11.72 -13.82 -10.66
C VAL A 159 11.92 -13.89 -9.16
N TYR A 160 12.55 -14.97 -8.70
CA TYR A 160 12.98 -15.08 -7.31
C TYR A 160 14.36 -14.46 -7.11
N VAL A 161 14.54 -13.66 -6.06
CA VAL A 161 15.81 -13.00 -5.77
C VAL A 161 16.24 -13.32 -4.35
N GLU A 162 17.54 -13.53 -4.16
CA GLU A 162 18.13 -13.85 -2.87
C GLU A 162 19.57 -13.33 -2.82
N ALA A 163 19.99 -12.91 -1.64
CA ALA A 163 21.36 -12.51 -1.39
C ALA A 163 21.87 -13.21 -0.13
N GLU A 164 23.09 -13.71 -0.21
CA GLU A 164 23.72 -14.43 0.88
C GLU A 164 25.16 -13.93 1.10
N MET A 165 25.47 -13.64 2.36
CA MET A 165 26.79 -13.24 2.82
C MET A 165 27.49 -14.47 3.39
N LEU A 166 28.54 -14.91 2.71
CA LEU A 166 29.33 -16.07 3.10
C LEU A 166 30.35 -15.67 4.17
N LEU A 167 30.44 -16.42 5.26
CA LEU A 167 31.36 -16.17 6.39
C LEU A 167 32.78 -16.65 6.08
N GLU A 168 33.32 -16.22 4.94
CA GLU A 168 34.63 -16.59 4.43
C GLU A 168 35.43 -15.35 3.99
N TYR A 169 36.74 -15.55 3.79
CA TYR A 169 37.61 -14.60 3.11
C TYR A 169 37.49 -14.83 1.60
N SER A 170 36.75 -13.96 0.91
CA SER A 170 36.50 -14.09 -0.53
C SER A 170 36.68 -12.75 -1.22
N GLU A 171 37.53 -12.73 -2.26
CA GLU A 171 37.85 -11.53 -3.03
C GLU A 171 36.92 -11.30 -4.23
N THR A 172 36.23 -12.35 -4.67
CA THR A 172 35.39 -12.31 -5.87
C THR A 172 33.96 -12.70 -5.54
N PRO A 173 33.05 -11.74 -5.35
CA PRO A 173 31.62 -12.00 -5.29
C PRO A 173 31.12 -12.50 -6.66
N TRP A 174 29.98 -13.17 -6.68
CA TRP A 174 29.35 -13.60 -7.94
C TRP A 174 27.83 -13.55 -7.86
N VAL A 175 27.22 -13.47 -9.04
CA VAL A 175 25.77 -13.54 -9.24
C VAL A 175 25.46 -14.81 -10.03
N VAL A 176 24.54 -15.63 -9.54
CA VAL A 176 24.05 -16.82 -10.24
C VAL A 176 22.67 -16.51 -10.84
N LEU A 177 22.57 -16.66 -12.15
CA LEU A 177 21.34 -16.44 -12.91
C LEU A 177 20.83 -17.79 -13.38
N HIS A 178 19.59 -18.13 -13.04
CA HIS A 178 18.92 -19.34 -13.53
C HIS A 178 17.85 -18.95 -14.55
N ALA A 179 17.67 -19.77 -15.59
CA ALA A 179 16.55 -19.70 -16.51
C ALA A 179 15.49 -20.78 -16.19
N LEU A 180 14.31 -20.63 -16.79
CA LEU A 180 13.19 -21.56 -16.60
C LEU A 180 13.45 -22.96 -17.17
N ASP A 181 14.33 -23.08 -18.15
CA ASP A 181 14.76 -24.34 -18.77
C ASP A 181 15.83 -25.10 -17.96
N GLY A 182 16.27 -24.53 -16.82
CA GLY A 182 17.30 -25.11 -15.96
C GLY A 182 18.73 -24.67 -16.30
N ALA A 183 18.94 -23.93 -17.41
CA ALA A 183 20.23 -23.35 -17.70
C ALA A 183 20.62 -22.32 -16.63
N HIS A 184 21.93 -22.15 -16.42
CA HIS A 184 22.45 -21.17 -15.48
C HIS A 184 23.69 -20.47 -16.00
N HIS A 185 23.93 -19.26 -15.52
CA HIS A 185 25.11 -18.47 -15.81
C HIS A 185 25.65 -17.83 -14.53
N ILE A 186 26.96 -17.87 -14.35
CA ILE A 186 27.64 -17.29 -13.19
C ILE A 186 28.39 -16.04 -13.68
N LEU A 187 28.05 -14.89 -13.08
CA LEU A 187 28.65 -13.60 -13.38
C LEU A 187 29.53 -13.15 -12.21
N PRO A 188 30.86 -13.12 -12.34
CA PRO A 188 31.74 -12.61 -11.29
C PRO A 188 31.66 -11.08 -11.22
N VAL A 189 31.70 -10.53 -10.02
CA VAL A 189 31.70 -9.08 -9.78
C VAL A 189 33.14 -8.58 -9.82
N ARG A 190 33.51 -7.89 -10.91
CA ARG A 190 34.88 -7.38 -11.14
C ARG A 190 34.84 -5.91 -11.55
N PRO A 191 34.57 -4.99 -10.61
CA PRO A 191 34.66 -3.55 -10.86
C PRO A 191 36.08 -3.14 -11.28
N ALA A 192 36.16 -2.18 -12.20
CA ALA A 192 37.44 -1.60 -12.60
C ALA A 192 38.04 -0.78 -11.45
N GLU A 193 39.37 -0.79 -11.33
CA GLU A 193 40.07 -0.03 -10.29
C GLU A 193 39.77 1.47 -10.41
N GLY A 194 39.55 2.12 -9.25
CA GLY A 194 39.24 3.55 -9.18
C GLY A 194 37.82 3.95 -9.58
N THR A 195 36.95 2.99 -9.93
CA THR A 195 35.53 3.31 -10.18
C THR A 195 34.79 3.60 -8.87
N PRO A 196 33.93 4.64 -8.83
CA PRO A 196 33.09 4.87 -7.67
C PRO A 196 32.08 3.72 -7.52
N VAL A 197 31.73 3.38 -6.29
CA VAL A 197 30.82 2.26 -5.97
C VAL A 197 29.48 2.39 -6.71
N ASP A 198 28.94 3.61 -6.83
CA ASP A 198 27.69 3.86 -7.58
C ASP A 198 27.78 3.42 -9.05
N ALA A 199 28.89 3.76 -9.71
CA ALA A 199 29.12 3.37 -11.10
C ALA A 199 29.34 1.87 -11.23
N ALA A 200 30.06 1.26 -10.29
CA ALA A 200 30.26 -0.19 -10.24
C ALA A 200 28.93 -0.95 -10.06
N VAL A 201 28.02 -0.44 -9.23
CA VAL A 201 26.67 -1.01 -9.05
C VAL A 201 25.84 -0.88 -10.33
N ALA A 202 25.84 0.29 -10.98
CA ALA A 202 25.12 0.49 -12.23
C ALA A 202 25.67 -0.40 -13.36
N GLN A 203 26.99 -0.57 -13.42
CA GLN A 203 27.63 -1.50 -14.35
C GLN A 203 27.20 -2.94 -14.07
N LEU A 204 27.26 -3.38 -12.80
CA LEU A 204 26.82 -4.72 -12.40
C LEU A 204 25.35 -4.97 -12.76
N LEU A 205 24.47 -4.00 -12.54
CA LEU A 205 23.07 -4.08 -12.96
C LEU A 205 22.96 -4.28 -14.48
N GLY A 206 23.68 -3.48 -15.28
CA GLY A 206 23.69 -3.61 -16.73
C GLY A 206 24.20 -4.98 -17.19
N ASP A 207 25.23 -5.51 -16.53
CA ASP A 207 25.80 -6.81 -16.83
C ASP A 207 24.86 -7.96 -16.48
N VAL A 208 24.16 -7.87 -15.34
CA VAL A 208 23.13 -8.83 -14.92
C VAL A 208 21.96 -8.84 -15.91
N VAL A 209 21.43 -7.67 -16.30
CA VAL A 209 20.32 -7.59 -17.27
C VAL A 209 20.73 -8.20 -18.62
N LYS A 210 21.90 -7.83 -19.14
CA LYS A 210 22.44 -8.40 -20.39
C LYS A 210 22.70 -9.90 -20.30
N ALA A 211 23.10 -10.41 -19.14
CA ALA A 211 23.31 -11.83 -18.92
C ALA A 211 21.96 -12.59 -18.85
N CYS A 212 20.94 -12.01 -18.21
CA CYS A 212 19.58 -12.54 -18.22
C CYS A 212 18.99 -12.62 -19.64
N GLU A 213 19.18 -11.58 -20.45
CA GLU A 213 18.74 -11.56 -21.86
C GLU A 213 19.46 -12.62 -22.70
N ARG A 214 20.79 -12.74 -22.55
CA ARG A 214 21.57 -13.77 -23.25
C ARG A 214 21.17 -15.18 -22.85
N LEU A 215 20.98 -15.42 -21.56
CA LEU A 215 20.55 -16.72 -21.05
C LEU A 215 19.16 -17.08 -21.58
N ALA A 216 18.25 -16.10 -21.66
CA ALA A 216 16.93 -16.30 -22.21
C ALA A 216 16.91 -16.55 -23.72
N ALA A 217 17.76 -15.85 -24.48
CA ALA A 217 17.91 -16.06 -25.92
C ALA A 217 18.47 -17.46 -26.24
N ALA A 218 19.21 -18.06 -25.31
CA ALA A 218 19.74 -19.41 -25.43
C ALA A 218 18.75 -20.52 -25.03
N VAL A 219 17.52 -20.18 -24.62
CA VAL A 219 16.50 -21.16 -24.22
C VAL A 219 16.12 -22.05 -25.41
N ALA A 220 16.33 -23.35 -25.27
CA ALA A 220 16.14 -24.31 -26.35
C ALA A 220 14.68 -24.41 -26.83
N ASN A 221 13.72 -24.43 -25.90
CA ASN A 221 12.29 -24.52 -26.21
C ASN A 221 11.49 -23.35 -25.60
N PRO A 222 11.33 -22.23 -26.33
CA PRO A 222 10.65 -21.05 -25.80
C PRO A 222 9.17 -21.30 -25.52
N LYS A 223 8.50 -22.19 -26.27
CA LYS A 223 7.07 -22.48 -26.06
C LYS A 223 6.83 -23.19 -24.72
N GLU A 224 7.68 -24.15 -24.38
CA GLU A 224 7.62 -24.82 -23.09
C GLU A 224 8.01 -23.87 -21.96
N ALA A 225 9.04 -23.04 -22.15
CA ALA A 225 9.40 -22.01 -21.16
C ALA A 225 8.26 -21.02 -20.89
N THR A 226 7.49 -20.60 -21.91
CA THR A 226 6.30 -19.78 -21.73
C THR A 226 5.19 -20.51 -20.97
N ARG A 227 4.97 -21.81 -21.22
CA ARG A 227 4.00 -22.60 -20.44
C ARG A 227 4.42 -22.68 -18.97
N VAL A 228 5.69 -22.98 -18.71
CA VAL A 228 6.24 -23.00 -17.34
C VAL A 228 6.11 -21.63 -16.68
N LEU A 229 6.33 -20.53 -17.41
CA LEU A 229 6.15 -19.18 -16.90
C LEU A 229 4.71 -18.91 -16.47
N ASN A 230 3.73 -19.29 -17.30
CA ASN A 230 2.31 -19.05 -17.02
C ASN A 230 1.82 -19.86 -15.81
N GLU A 231 2.32 -21.09 -15.63
CA GLU A 231 1.97 -21.95 -14.49
C GLU A 231 2.76 -21.59 -13.21
N ARG A 232 3.77 -20.71 -13.31
CA ARG A 232 4.62 -20.39 -12.17
C ARG A 232 3.92 -19.40 -11.22
N PRO A 233 3.92 -19.66 -9.91
CA PRO A 233 3.38 -18.71 -8.94
C PRO A 233 4.25 -17.46 -8.81
N LEU A 234 3.65 -16.40 -8.27
CA LEU A 234 4.34 -15.15 -7.95
C LEU A 234 5.41 -15.38 -6.87
N GLN A 235 6.63 -14.90 -7.12
CA GLN A 235 7.78 -15.04 -6.22
C GLN A 235 7.93 -13.87 -5.26
N ASN A 236 7.35 -12.71 -5.58
CA ASN A 236 7.48 -11.47 -4.82
C ASN A 236 6.50 -11.35 -3.63
N GLN A 237 5.80 -12.43 -3.27
CA GLN A 237 4.78 -12.43 -2.21
C GLN A 237 5.33 -12.06 -0.81
N TYR A 238 6.62 -12.28 -0.56
CA TYR A 238 7.25 -11.96 0.72
C TYR A 238 7.63 -10.48 0.87
N VAL A 239 7.56 -9.69 -0.21
CA VAL A 239 8.02 -8.30 -0.22
C VAL A 239 7.06 -7.44 0.60
N ARG A 240 7.61 -6.76 1.60
CA ARG A 240 6.86 -5.84 2.47
C ARG A 240 6.86 -4.46 1.85
N VAL A 241 5.75 -4.06 1.25
CA VAL A 241 5.64 -2.75 0.57
C VAL A 241 4.80 -1.80 1.42
N ASN A 242 5.30 -0.58 1.61
CA ASN A 242 4.55 0.52 2.19
C ASN A 242 3.98 1.42 1.08
N TYR A 243 2.68 1.30 0.84
CA TYR A 243 1.92 2.08 -0.14
C TYR A 243 1.52 3.46 0.41
N GLN A 244 2.52 4.30 0.69
CA GLN A 244 2.43 5.56 1.44
C GLN A 244 1.19 6.43 1.18
N TRP A 245 1.02 6.95 -0.04
CA TRP A 245 -0.11 7.80 -0.45
C TRP A 245 -0.67 7.41 -1.83
N PHE A 246 -0.19 6.30 -2.38
CA PHE A 246 -0.54 5.87 -3.73
C PHE A 246 -1.88 5.11 -3.78
N GLY A 247 -2.36 4.61 -2.64
CA GLY A 247 -3.52 3.74 -2.55
C GLY A 247 -3.13 2.31 -2.17
N ASP A 248 -3.96 1.68 -1.35
CA ASP A 248 -3.73 0.33 -0.83
C ASP A 248 -4.11 -0.72 -1.88
N THR A 249 -5.16 -0.45 -2.65
CA THR A 249 -5.62 -1.35 -3.72
C THR A 249 -4.96 -1.03 -5.07
N PRO A 250 -4.85 -2.02 -5.98
CA PRO A 250 -4.43 -1.75 -7.36
C PRO A 250 -5.30 -0.72 -8.09
N ASP A 251 -6.59 -0.63 -7.75
CA ASP A 251 -7.53 0.27 -8.41
C ASP A 251 -7.38 1.72 -7.91
N GLU A 252 -7.12 1.93 -6.62
CA GLU A 252 -6.76 3.26 -6.12
C GLU A 252 -5.46 3.77 -6.74
N ARG A 253 -4.45 2.90 -6.86
CA ARG A 253 -3.15 3.23 -7.48
C ARG A 253 -3.29 3.59 -8.95
N ARG A 254 -4.24 2.98 -9.65
CA ARG A 254 -4.52 3.22 -11.08
C ARG A 254 -5.77 4.08 -11.29
N SER A 255 -6.28 4.75 -10.26
CA SER A 255 -7.50 5.57 -10.34
C SER A 255 -7.41 6.73 -11.34
N HIS A 256 -6.18 7.16 -11.65
CA HIS A 256 -5.88 8.17 -12.64
C HIS A 256 -5.80 7.63 -14.09
N LEU A 257 -6.00 6.32 -14.29
CA LEU A 257 -5.97 5.63 -15.58
C LEU A 257 -7.29 4.90 -15.81
N VAL A 258 -7.66 4.72 -17.08
CA VAL A 258 -8.81 3.88 -17.44
C VAL A 258 -8.36 2.42 -17.47
N ASN A 259 -9.05 1.55 -16.74
CA ASN A 259 -8.80 0.12 -16.77
C ASN A 259 -9.74 -0.56 -17.80
N TRP A 260 -9.21 -0.89 -18.98
CA TRP A 260 -9.93 -1.64 -20.01
C TRP A 260 -9.83 -3.15 -19.84
N ASP A 261 -8.81 -3.63 -19.13
CA ASP A 261 -8.56 -5.04 -18.90
C ASP A 261 -9.37 -5.50 -17.68
N PHE A 262 -10.67 -5.73 -17.88
CA PHE A 262 -11.57 -6.27 -16.86
C PHE A 262 -12.26 -7.55 -17.34
N ASP A 263 -12.46 -8.50 -16.43
CA ASP A 263 -13.29 -9.68 -16.67
C ASP A 263 -14.76 -9.32 -16.39
N PRO A 264 -15.68 -9.45 -17.37
CA PRO A 264 -17.11 -9.24 -17.14
C PRO A 264 -17.68 -10.04 -15.97
N ALA A 265 -17.16 -11.25 -15.72
CA ALA A 265 -17.62 -12.09 -14.62
C ALA A 265 -17.24 -11.53 -13.23
N GLU A 266 -16.10 -10.83 -13.13
CA GLU A 266 -15.65 -10.17 -11.90
C GLU A 266 -16.38 -8.83 -11.66
N VAL A 267 -16.75 -8.13 -12.74
CA VAL A 267 -17.45 -6.83 -12.67
C VAL A 267 -18.93 -6.98 -12.32
N GLU A 268 -19.56 -8.10 -12.69
CA GLU A 268 -20.98 -8.34 -12.42
C GLU A 268 -21.26 -8.43 -10.90
N PRO A 269 -22.02 -7.50 -10.28
CA PRO A 269 -22.20 -7.52 -8.84
C PRO A 269 -23.03 -8.73 -8.38
N VAL A 270 -22.42 -9.57 -7.53
CA VAL A 270 -23.04 -10.76 -6.95
C VAL A 270 -23.79 -10.40 -5.67
N LEU A 271 -24.94 -9.74 -5.82
CA LEU A 271 -25.82 -9.37 -4.72
C LEU A 271 -27.29 -9.33 -5.13
N ARG A 272 -28.18 -9.68 -4.18
CA ARG A 272 -29.63 -9.59 -4.39
C ARG A 272 -30.02 -8.14 -4.63
N GLN A 273 -30.91 -7.88 -5.59
CA GLN A 273 -31.31 -6.52 -6.00
C GLN A 273 -30.14 -5.64 -6.48
N ARG A 274 -29.11 -6.21 -7.12
CA ARG A 274 -27.93 -5.48 -7.63
C ARG A 274 -28.26 -4.17 -8.36
N THR A 275 -29.26 -4.16 -9.24
CA THR A 275 -29.66 -2.96 -9.98
C THR A 275 -30.05 -1.82 -9.05
N ARG A 276 -30.79 -2.10 -7.96
CA ARG A 276 -31.16 -1.10 -6.96
C ARG A 276 -29.93 -0.49 -6.28
N HIS A 277 -28.97 -1.34 -5.90
CA HIS A 277 -27.73 -0.89 -5.26
C HIS A 277 -26.87 -0.04 -6.21
N VAL A 278 -26.72 -0.48 -7.46
CA VAL A 278 -25.97 0.24 -8.48
C VAL A 278 -26.59 1.60 -8.79
N LEU A 279 -27.92 1.69 -8.95
CA LEU A 279 -28.62 2.97 -9.13
C LEU A 279 -28.38 3.91 -7.95
N ASN A 280 -28.41 3.40 -6.72
CA ASN A 280 -28.12 4.19 -5.52
C ASN A 280 -26.67 4.69 -5.47
N TRP A 281 -25.69 3.85 -5.84
CA TRP A 281 -24.27 4.24 -5.84
C TRP A 281 -23.96 5.30 -6.90
N LEU A 282 -24.53 5.14 -8.10
CA LEU A 282 -24.37 6.10 -9.19
C LEU A 282 -25.23 7.36 -9.02
N ASN A 283 -26.16 7.35 -8.05
CA ASN A 283 -27.20 8.36 -7.90
C ASN A 283 -27.94 8.62 -9.23
N TYR A 284 -28.24 7.52 -9.94
CA TYR A 284 -28.96 7.53 -11.20
C TYR A 284 -30.39 7.04 -10.97
N ASP A 285 -31.36 7.71 -11.58
CA ASP A 285 -32.78 7.45 -11.39
C ASP A 285 -33.26 6.16 -12.08
N GLY A 286 -32.56 5.72 -13.13
CA GLY A 286 -32.94 4.54 -13.90
C GLY A 286 -34.29 4.71 -14.60
N ASN A 287 -34.70 5.95 -14.87
CA ASN A 287 -36.03 6.31 -15.38
C ASN A 287 -37.19 5.78 -14.50
N LEU A 288 -36.97 5.63 -13.19
CA LEU A 288 -38.01 5.22 -12.23
C LEU A 288 -38.86 6.42 -11.77
N PRO A 289 -40.16 6.24 -11.51
CA PRO A 289 -41.01 7.32 -11.01
C PRO A 289 -40.63 7.74 -9.59
N ASN A 290 -40.76 9.03 -9.29
CA ASN A 290 -40.54 9.55 -7.95
C ASN A 290 -41.50 8.95 -6.92
N HIS A 291 -40.99 8.69 -5.71
CA HIS A 291 -41.83 8.23 -4.60
C HIS A 291 -42.82 9.32 -4.16
N ASN A 292 -44.03 8.93 -3.74
CA ASN A 292 -45.09 9.88 -3.36
C ASN A 292 -44.69 10.79 -2.18
N SER A 293 -43.81 10.33 -1.28
CA SER A 293 -43.28 11.16 -0.19
C SER A 293 -42.52 12.39 -0.70
N VAL A 294 -41.82 12.28 -1.84
CA VAL A 294 -41.14 13.42 -2.48
C VAL A 294 -42.18 14.45 -2.88
N ARG A 295 -43.27 14.02 -3.53
CA ARG A 295 -44.38 14.90 -3.93
C ARG A 295 -45.02 15.61 -2.72
N VAL A 296 -45.29 14.88 -1.65
CA VAL A 296 -45.85 15.45 -0.41
C VAL A 296 -44.91 16.48 0.21
N ASN A 297 -43.61 16.18 0.28
CA ASN A 297 -42.61 17.11 0.80
C ASN A 297 -42.48 18.36 -0.06
N VAL A 298 -42.47 18.23 -1.40
CA VAL A 298 -42.45 19.37 -2.33
C VAL A 298 -43.65 20.29 -2.10
N PHE A 299 -44.86 19.75 -1.93
CA PHE A 299 -46.04 20.56 -1.62
C PHE A 299 -45.94 21.25 -0.25
N ARG A 300 -45.40 20.57 0.76
CA ARG A 300 -45.17 21.15 2.09
C ARG A 300 -44.15 22.29 2.05
N GLU A 301 -43.02 22.12 1.37
CA GLU A 301 -42.02 23.17 1.23
C GLU A 301 -42.54 24.34 0.39
N LYS A 302 -43.33 24.07 -0.67
CA LYS A 302 -44.03 25.11 -1.44
C LYS A 302 -44.99 25.93 -0.56
N ALA A 303 -45.66 25.30 0.40
CA ALA A 303 -46.53 25.99 1.34
C ALA A 303 -45.74 26.85 2.36
N ARG A 304 -44.60 26.35 2.87
CA ARG A 304 -43.70 27.11 3.77
C ARG A 304 -43.11 28.34 3.09
N LEU A 305 -42.67 28.19 1.83
CA LEU A 305 -42.09 29.25 1.02
C LEU A 305 -43.13 30.16 0.38
N ARG A 306 -44.42 30.09 0.77
CA ARG A 306 -45.48 30.92 0.19
C ARG A 306 -45.47 32.38 0.68
N SER A 307 -44.51 32.77 1.51
CA SER A 307 -44.40 34.12 2.07
C SER A 307 -44.11 35.25 1.06
N PRO A 308 -43.32 35.10 -0.02
CA PRO A 308 -43.07 36.19 -0.94
C PRO A 308 -44.28 36.43 -1.84
N ARG A 309 -44.71 37.68 -1.95
CA ARG A 309 -45.74 38.09 -2.90
C ARG A 309 -45.09 38.33 -4.27
N THR A 310 -45.62 37.69 -5.30
CA THR A 310 -45.19 37.89 -6.70
C THR A 310 -46.11 38.87 -7.44
N THR A 311 -46.80 39.78 -6.71
CA THR A 311 -47.70 40.78 -7.29
C THR A 311 -46.91 41.96 -7.84
N SER A 312 -47.11 42.32 -9.11
CA SER A 312 -46.51 43.50 -9.75
C SER A 312 -47.59 44.51 -10.16
N GLY A 313 -47.36 45.80 -9.92
CA GLY A 313 -48.32 46.90 -10.07
C GLY A 313 -49.23 46.82 -11.30
N PRO A 314 -48.74 46.99 -12.54
CA PRO A 314 -49.61 46.97 -13.72
C PRO A 314 -50.29 45.62 -14.00
N LYS A 315 -49.73 44.50 -13.51
CA LYS A 315 -50.33 43.16 -13.69
C LYS A 315 -51.50 42.90 -12.75
N THR A 316 -51.69 43.69 -11.68
CA THR A 316 -52.83 43.49 -10.77
C THR A 316 -54.17 43.74 -11.45
N PHE A 317 -54.23 44.63 -12.45
CA PHE A 317 -55.42 44.86 -13.29
C PHE A 317 -55.83 43.61 -14.08
N PHE A 318 -54.87 42.83 -14.59
CA PHE A 318 -55.16 41.58 -15.27
C PHE A 318 -55.40 40.42 -14.29
N ASN A 319 -54.66 40.40 -13.16
CA ASN A 319 -54.83 39.38 -12.13
C ASN A 319 -56.20 39.48 -11.42
N SER A 320 -56.84 40.66 -11.42
CA SER A 320 -58.19 40.85 -10.86
C SER A 320 -59.29 40.23 -11.72
N ALA A 321 -59.02 39.87 -12.98
CA ALA A 321 -59.99 39.19 -13.84
C ALA A 321 -60.45 37.81 -13.30
N GLY A 322 -59.65 37.19 -12.42
CA GLY A 322 -60.06 35.98 -11.69
C GLY A 322 -61.16 36.23 -10.65
N SER A 323 -61.25 37.46 -10.13
CA SER A 323 -62.29 37.94 -9.23
C SER A 323 -63.43 38.56 -10.05
N ARG A 324 -64.31 37.72 -10.58
CA ARG A 324 -65.41 38.06 -11.51
C ARG A 324 -66.53 38.87 -10.84
N ALA A 325 -66.26 40.14 -10.55
CA ALA A 325 -67.18 41.02 -9.82
C ALA A 325 -68.27 41.66 -10.69
N ASN A 326 -68.09 41.72 -12.03
CA ASN A 326 -69.08 42.29 -12.93
C ASN A 326 -70.28 41.32 -13.08
N ALA A 327 -71.51 41.82 -12.96
CA ALA A 327 -72.75 41.05 -13.12
C ALA A 327 -72.93 40.45 -14.53
N ARG A 328 -72.23 41.00 -15.53
CA ARG A 328 -72.17 40.45 -16.89
C ARG A 328 -71.24 39.25 -17.02
N SER A 329 -70.51 38.91 -15.96
CA SER A 329 -69.63 37.75 -15.94
C SER A 329 -70.44 36.46 -15.82
N SER A 330 -70.09 35.46 -16.63
CA SER A 330 -70.76 34.16 -16.57
C SER A 330 -69.75 33.04 -16.30
N ARG A 331 -70.15 32.02 -15.54
CA ARG A 331 -69.26 30.89 -15.21
C ARG A 331 -68.97 30.04 -16.45
N PHE A 332 -70.02 29.73 -17.22
CA PHE A 332 -69.97 28.82 -18.36
C PHE A 332 -69.83 29.54 -19.71
N GLY A 333 -70.39 30.75 -19.86
CA GLY A 333 -70.27 31.56 -21.08
C GLY A 333 -69.02 32.46 -21.11
N GLY A 334 -68.19 32.44 -20.07
CA GLY A 334 -66.96 33.23 -20.01
C GLY A 334 -67.15 34.71 -19.67
N GLN A 335 -66.17 35.54 -20.07
CA GLN A 335 -66.10 36.99 -19.79
C GLN A 335 -66.39 37.86 -21.03
N SER A 336 -66.99 37.27 -22.08
CA SER A 336 -67.20 37.95 -23.37
C SER A 336 -68.11 39.18 -23.30
N ALA A 337 -69.06 39.21 -22.37
CA ALA A 337 -70.00 40.32 -22.19
C ALA A 337 -69.54 41.40 -21.18
N VAL A 338 -68.28 41.32 -20.71
CA VAL A 338 -67.75 42.16 -19.60
C VAL A 338 -66.88 43.32 -20.09
N GLY A 339 -66.31 43.24 -21.30
CA GLY A 339 -65.44 44.27 -21.87
C GLY A 339 -66.25 45.34 -22.60
N ASP A 340 -66.27 46.56 -22.07
CA ASP A 340 -66.83 47.76 -22.68
C ASP A 340 -65.72 48.68 -23.20
#